data_AF-A0AAV2H8R6-F1
#
_entry.id   AF-A0AAV2H8R6-F1
#
_cell.length_a   1.000
_cell.length_b   1.000
_cell.length_c   1.000
_cell.angle_alpha   90.00
_cell.angle_beta   90.00
_cell.angle_gamma   90.00
#
_symmetry.space_group_name_H-M   'P 1'
#
loop_
_entity.id
_entity.type
_entity.pdbx_description
1 polymer ?
#
loop_
_entity_poly.entity_id
_entity_poly.type
_entity_poly.pdbx_seq_one_letter_code
_entity_poly.pdbx_strand_id
1 'polypeptide(L)'
;MALPTMSGYWSSRKNMYEHAIVRHRNHEDNLRSQWTETANYFKSSDLWAAKQNAWSSNQGFQDSMDAYKESKSQDLKSMKLKQRKDRLALLLSEDTKNYAAELKGLSKPNFERLEEMRAKTEGLKSAREEKRQKLAEDKLYQHWRENNPDLRKAESNLLQEHVVGEWGDQIEEKEERLESARQEKIAFEKQMEKERLDAIKLERQKEEKRLKEERSMKDMLRQQMLEFKAREEEVSRFLGQQEDLLRQKWELEKIEDQQRKREEERKKQDLGRALLRQHKAQMMHKSKVIQEELEQDRKLLQSLIEKENEQISMQSARREKAKADAHWMKQVIEDQLRLEKAREAELDMLYQDEAARMWQKRAAEWERERQARQKLMAEVLESRQEQITLKLAELQQQQEESLQRREELVKEMEIAQQMTRRDEEEQKLNKLATKGELEEQIRARQLKERQEELNLQLELDEEREEEKGYEELLKQETERMRLKGFTPRDHGRRQAWM
;
A
#
# COMPACT_ATOMS: atom_id res chain seq x y z
N MET A 1 -60.99 109.40 118.59
CA MET A 1 -59.87 108.82 117.79
C MET A 1 -59.39 107.58 118.53
N ALA A 2 -58.98 106.50 117.89
CA ALA A 2 -58.56 106.29 116.50
C ALA A 2 -57.59 105.08 116.28
N LEU A 3 -57.39 104.06 117.12
CA LEU A 3 -58.00 103.68 118.42
C LEU A 3 -59.56 103.60 118.35
N PRO A 4 -60.44 103.77 119.37
CA PRO A 4 -60.31 104.26 120.76
C PRO A 4 -59.48 103.35 121.66
N THR A 5 -58.79 103.79 122.72
CA THR A 5 -59.02 104.85 123.73
C THR A 5 -60.07 104.51 124.78
N MET A 6 -59.60 103.87 125.85
CA MET A 6 -60.22 103.87 127.18
C MET A 6 -60.34 105.31 127.75
N SER A 7 -61.30 105.57 128.67
CA SER A 7 -61.18 106.42 129.90
C SER A 7 -62.47 107.23 130.29
N GLY A 8 -62.77 107.37 131.60
CA GLY A 8 -63.83 108.25 132.19
C GLY A 8 -64.24 107.91 133.65
N TYR A 9 -64.71 108.88 134.48
CA TYR A 9 -64.98 108.73 135.95
C TYR A 9 -65.88 109.85 136.63
N TRP A 10 -66.55 109.55 137.78
CA TRP A 10 -67.10 110.42 138.90
C TRP A 10 -68.54 111.07 138.92
N SER A 11 -68.93 111.79 140.02
CA SER A 11 -70.31 112.21 140.48
C SER A 11 -70.32 113.45 141.48
N SER A 12 -71.34 114.01 142.20
CA SER A 12 -72.77 113.73 142.62
C SER A 12 -73.50 114.97 143.28
N ARG A 13 -74.86 114.99 143.47
CA ARG A 13 -75.70 115.91 144.36
C ARG A 13 -77.15 115.39 144.65
N LYS A 14 -77.35 114.09 144.94
CA LYS A 14 -78.46 113.29 144.36
C LYS A 14 -79.78 112.99 145.15
N ASN A 15 -79.81 113.02 146.48
CA ASN A 15 -80.51 111.96 147.24
C ASN A 15 -82.07 111.90 147.23
N MET A 16 -82.82 112.96 147.61
CA MET A 16 -84.21 112.74 148.07
C MET A 16 -85.19 112.35 146.95
N TYR A 17 -85.03 112.91 145.75
CA TYR A 17 -85.84 112.52 144.58
C TYR A 17 -85.44 111.15 144.01
N GLU A 18 -84.14 110.77 144.09
CA GLU A 18 -83.72 109.39 143.77
C GLU A 18 -84.50 108.38 144.60
N HIS A 19 -84.75 108.64 145.89
CA HIS A 19 -85.42 107.67 146.75
C HIS A 19 -86.89 107.40 146.36
N ALA A 20 -87.59 108.38 145.78
CA ALA A 20 -88.93 108.18 145.22
C ALA A 20 -88.90 107.40 143.90
N ILE A 21 -87.97 107.76 143.00
CA ILE A 21 -87.75 107.10 141.70
C ILE A 21 -87.38 105.62 141.89
N VAL A 22 -86.52 105.31 142.88
CA VAL A 22 -86.12 103.94 143.22
C VAL A 22 -87.32 103.09 143.66
N ARG A 23 -88.26 103.62 144.46
CA ARG A 23 -89.47 102.88 144.83
C ARG A 23 -90.34 102.54 143.62
N HIS A 24 -90.48 103.47 142.67
CA HIS A 24 -91.28 103.25 141.46
C HIS A 24 -90.67 102.15 140.59
N ARG A 25 -89.36 102.23 140.31
CA ARG A 25 -88.63 101.22 139.52
C ARG A 25 -88.70 99.83 140.16
N ASN A 26 -88.49 99.74 141.48
CA ASN A 26 -88.57 98.46 142.20
C ASN A 26 -89.99 97.86 142.19
N HIS A 27 -91.04 98.64 141.98
CA HIS A 27 -92.39 98.12 141.80
C HIS A 27 -92.62 97.60 140.37
N GLU A 28 -92.16 98.34 139.36
CA GLU A 28 -92.29 97.95 137.94
C GLU A 28 -91.46 96.71 137.58
N ASP A 29 -90.21 96.59 138.06
CA ASP A 29 -89.35 95.44 137.77
C ASP A 29 -89.88 94.14 138.41
N ASN A 30 -90.50 94.22 139.59
CA ASN A 30 -91.18 93.07 140.21
C ASN A 30 -92.39 92.61 139.38
N LEU A 31 -93.21 93.56 138.91
CA LEU A 31 -94.36 93.27 138.03
C LEU A 31 -93.91 92.63 136.71
N ARG A 32 -92.84 93.13 136.09
CA ARG A 32 -92.26 92.54 134.88
C ARG A 32 -91.70 91.13 135.10
N SER A 33 -91.07 90.88 136.25
CA SER A 33 -90.47 89.57 136.56
C SER A 33 -91.55 88.49 136.66
N GLN A 34 -92.61 88.73 137.43
CA GLN A 34 -93.73 87.78 137.57
C GLN A 34 -94.46 87.51 136.24
N TRP A 35 -94.64 88.52 135.39
CA TRP A 35 -95.26 88.34 134.06
C TRP A 35 -94.37 87.59 133.07
N THR A 36 -93.04 87.69 133.18
CA THR A 36 -92.12 86.95 132.29
C THR A 36 -91.92 85.50 132.73
N GLU A 37 -91.88 85.21 134.03
CA GLU A 37 -91.84 83.85 134.57
C GLU A 37 -93.11 83.06 134.20
N THR A 38 -94.29 83.65 134.42
CA THR A 38 -95.58 83.00 134.08
C THR A 38 -95.72 82.76 132.58
N ALA A 39 -95.36 83.73 131.73
CA ALA A 39 -95.38 83.56 130.27
C ALA A 39 -94.42 82.46 129.77
N ASN A 40 -93.27 82.29 130.41
CA ASN A 40 -92.32 81.22 130.08
C ASN A 40 -92.82 79.84 130.53
N TYR A 41 -93.49 79.75 131.69
CA TYR A 41 -94.10 78.51 132.17
C TYR A 41 -95.10 77.94 131.16
N PHE A 42 -96.08 78.74 130.71
CA PHE A 42 -97.09 78.28 129.75
C PHE A 42 -96.46 77.84 128.42
N LYS A 43 -95.52 78.60 127.84
CA LYS A 43 -94.77 78.19 126.63
C LYS A 43 -94.10 76.82 126.76
N SER A 44 -93.54 76.51 127.94
CA SER A 44 -92.88 75.21 128.18
C SER A 44 -93.89 74.06 128.26
N SER A 45 -95.08 74.32 128.82
CA SER A 45 -96.20 73.38 128.90
C SER A 45 -96.79 73.10 127.50
N ASP A 46 -96.99 74.14 126.68
CA ASP A 46 -97.56 74.00 125.34
C ASP A 46 -96.69 73.15 124.41
N LEU A 47 -95.36 73.31 124.48
CA LEU A 47 -94.41 72.49 123.71
C LEU A 47 -94.45 71.01 124.14
N TRP A 48 -94.59 70.74 125.43
CA TRP A 48 -94.77 69.38 125.95
C TRP A 48 -96.10 68.77 125.47
N ALA A 49 -97.21 69.49 125.59
CA ALA A 49 -98.52 69.04 125.12
C ALA A 49 -98.54 68.75 123.61
N ALA A 50 -97.90 69.60 122.80
CA ALA A 50 -97.77 69.39 121.36
C ALA A 50 -96.97 68.12 121.00
N LYS A 51 -95.88 67.83 121.72
CA LYS A 51 -95.10 66.60 121.53
C LYS A 51 -95.84 65.35 122.02
N GLN A 52 -96.53 65.43 123.16
CA GLN A 52 -97.37 64.37 123.70
C GLN A 52 -98.43 63.94 122.66
N ASN A 53 -99.12 64.91 122.05
CA ASN A 53 -100.15 64.68 121.03
C ASN A 53 -99.59 64.12 119.71
N ALA A 54 -98.35 64.48 119.34
CA ALA A 54 -97.70 63.88 118.16
C ALA A 54 -97.38 62.39 118.37
N TRP A 55 -96.92 62.01 119.57
CA TRP A 55 -96.60 60.61 119.90
C TRP A 55 -97.82 59.73 120.17
N SER A 56 -98.94 60.30 120.62
CA SER A 56 -100.23 59.59 120.71
C SER A 56 -101.03 59.58 119.40
N SER A 57 -100.54 60.24 118.34
CA SER A 57 -101.22 60.28 117.05
C SER A 57 -101.14 58.94 116.31
N ASN A 58 -102.25 58.55 115.68
CA ASN A 58 -102.35 57.29 114.94
C ASN A 58 -101.40 57.22 113.73
N GLN A 59 -100.95 58.37 113.23
CA GLN A 59 -100.01 58.49 112.11
C GLN A 59 -98.62 57.92 112.48
N GLY A 60 -98.08 58.30 113.64
CA GLY A 60 -96.75 57.87 114.08
C GLY A 60 -96.63 56.36 114.35
N PHE A 61 -97.76 55.67 114.56
CA PHE A 61 -97.79 54.21 114.67
C PHE A 61 -97.65 53.51 113.30
N GLN A 62 -98.21 54.09 112.23
CA GLN A 62 -98.13 53.51 110.88
C GLN A 62 -96.71 53.60 110.31
N ASP A 63 -96.09 54.78 110.38
CA ASP A 63 -94.73 55.01 109.89
C ASP A 63 -93.70 54.04 110.53
N SER A 64 -93.87 53.76 111.83
CA SER A 64 -93.07 52.79 112.59
C SER A 64 -93.22 51.35 112.09
N MET A 65 -94.45 50.94 111.75
CA MET A 65 -94.76 49.58 111.31
C MET A 65 -94.26 49.26 109.90
N ASP A 66 -94.26 50.23 108.98
CA ASP A 66 -93.78 49.98 107.61
C ASP A 66 -92.25 49.96 107.52
N ALA A 67 -91.55 50.80 108.28
CA ALA A 67 -90.10 50.73 108.43
C ALA A 67 -89.62 49.35 108.95
N TYR A 68 -90.37 48.75 109.88
CA TYR A 68 -90.08 47.41 110.40
C TYR A 68 -90.28 46.29 109.34
N LYS A 69 -91.32 46.39 108.50
CA LYS A 69 -91.55 45.43 107.40
C LYS A 69 -90.43 45.48 106.36
N GLU A 70 -89.98 46.68 106.00
CA GLU A 70 -88.94 46.85 104.98
C GLU A 70 -87.57 46.36 105.46
N SER A 71 -87.20 46.66 106.72
CA SER A 71 -86.01 46.08 107.37
C SER A 71 -85.99 44.54 107.28
N LYS A 72 -87.09 43.89 107.67
CA LYS A 72 -87.22 42.42 107.64
C LYS A 72 -87.13 41.83 106.22
N SER A 73 -87.48 42.60 105.19
CA SER A 73 -87.32 42.23 103.78
C SER A 73 -85.85 42.25 103.34
N GLN A 74 -85.04 43.18 103.87
CA GLN A 74 -83.61 43.25 103.60
C GLN A 74 -82.85 42.07 104.26
N ASP A 75 -83.21 41.68 105.47
CA ASP A 75 -82.61 40.52 106.16
C ASP A 75 -82.81 39.20 105.40
N LEU A 76 -84.01 38.97 104.85
CA LEU A 76 -84.28 37.78 104.04
C LEU A 76 -83.46 37.74 102.74
N LYS A 77 -83.12 38.91 102.18
CA LYS A 77 -82.19 39.03 101.04
C LYS A 77 -80.74 38.77 101.48
N SER A 78 -80.33 39.29 102.63
CA SER A 78 -78.97 39.10 103.17
C SER A 78 -78.67 37.63 103.52
N MET A 79 -79.65 36.90 104.09
CA MET A 79 -79.53 35.47 104.36
C MET A 79 -79.39 34.63 103.08
N LYS A 80 -80.19 34.91 102.03
CA LYS A 80 -80.07 34.22 100.73
C LYS A 80 -78.72 34.50 100.06
N LEU A 81 -78.14 35.68 100.27
CA LEU A 81 -76.80 36.00 99.79
C LEU A 81 -75.71 35.23 100.57
N LYS A 82 -75.83 35.10 101.90
CA LYS A 82 -74.93 34.27 102.71
C LYS A 82 -74.93 32.81 102.22
N GLN A 83 -76.11 32.19 102.10
CA GLN A 83 -76.24 30.81 101.61
C GLN A 83 -75.57 30.54 100.24
N ARG A 84 -75.51 31.53 99.34
CA ARG A 84 -74.74 31.42 98.08
C ARG A 84 -73.23 31.53 98.30
N LYS A 85 -72.76 32.38 99.21
CA LYS A 85 -71.34 32.48 99.59
C LYS A 85 -70.87 31.21 100.29
N ASP A 86 -71.68 30.64 101.19
CA ASP A 86 -71.33 29.45 101.96
C ASP A 86 -71.16 28.22 101.05
N ARG A 87 -72.02 28.04 100.03
CA ARG A 87 -71.85 27.01 98.99
C ARG A 87 -70.60 27.21 98.14
N LEU A 88 -70.27 28.45 97.78
CA LEU A 88 -69.05 28.76 97.03
C LEU A 88 -67.79 28.50 97.88
N ALA A 89 -67.83 28.81 99.17
CA ALA A 89 -66.76 28.53 100.10
C ALA A 89 -66.54 27.02 100.29
N LEU A 90 -67.61 26.20 100.30
CA LEU A 90 -67.49 24.74 100.35
C LEU A 90 -66.76 24.19 99.11
N LEU A 91 -67.19 24.57 97.90
CA LEU A 91 -66.52 24.19 96.64
C LEU A 91 -65.03 24.57 96.64
N LEU A 92 -64.71 25.83 96.97
CA LEU A 92 -63.32 26.27 97.08
C LEU A 92 -62.53 25.53 98.19
N SER A 93 -63.20 25.06 99.24
CA SER A 93 -62.60 24.21 100.28
C SER A 93 -62.38 22.76 99.83
N GLU A 94 -63.03 22.30 98.76
CA GLU A 94 -62.83 20.97 98.18
C GLU A 94 -61.72 21.04 97.13
N ASP A 95 -61.75 22.03 96.24
CA ASP A 95 -60.64 22.33 95.31
C ASP A 95 -59.30 22.50 96.04
N THR A 96 -59.26 23.29 97.12
CA THR A 96 -58.02 23.49 97.89
C THR A 96 -57.56 22.24 98.64
N LYS A 97 -58.45 21.30 99.00
CA LYS A 97 -58.05 19.98 99.53
C LYS A 97 -57.48 19.09 98.43
N ASN A 98 -58.06 19.12 97.24
CA ASN A 98 -57.62 18.34 96.08
C ASN A 98 -56.20 18.78 95.66
N TYR A 99 -55.97 20.08 95.44
CA TYR A 99 -54.62 20.60 95.14
C TYR A 99 -53.62 20.34 96.28
N ALA A 100 -54.05 20.38 97.55
CA ALA A 100 -53.20 20.04 98.69
C ALA A 100 -52.88 18.53 98.79
N ALA A 101 -53.69 17.66 98.19
CA ALA A 101 -53.39 16.23 98.05
C ALA A 101 -52.42 15.97 96.90
N GLU A 102 -52.63 16.60 95.74
CA GLU A 102 -51.71 16.53 94.59
C GLU A 102 -50.30 17.01 94.94
N LEU A 103 -50.18 18.16 95.61
CA LEU A 103 -48.89 18.70 96.06
C LEU A 103 -48.19 17.81 97.09
N LYS A 104 -48.92 16.99 97.85
CA LYS A 104 -48.34 15.96 98.73
C LYS A 104 -47.93 14.71 97.96
N GLY A 105 -48.69 14.29 96.96
CA GLY A 105 -48.38 13.14 96.10
C GLY A 105 -47.19 13.36 95.17
N LEU A 106 -46.92 14.60 94.76
CA LEU A 106 -45.80 14.96 93.89
C LEU A 106 -44.42 15.00 94.59
N SER A 107 -44.38 14.96 95.93
CA SER A 107 -43.14 15.07 96.70
C SER A 107 -42.57 13.69 97.04
N LYS A 108 -41.81 13.10 96.10
CA LYS A 108 -40.91 11.97 96.43
C LYS A 108 -39.96 12.38 97.56
N PRO A 109 -39.72 11.53 98.59
CA PRO A 109 -38.74 11.83 99.62
C PRO A 109 -37.33 11.93 99.00
N ASN A 110 -36.52 12.88 99.48
CA ASN A 110 -35.14 13.10 99.00
C ASN A 110 -34.26 11.83 99.05
N PHE A 111 -34.60 10.87 99.91
CA PHE A 111 -33.92 9.58 100.02
C PHE A 111 -33.99 8.77 98.71
N GLU A 112 -35.19 8.54 98.16
CA GLU A 112 -35.36 7.81 96.89
C GLU A 112 -34.58 8.45 95.74
N ARG A 113 -34.57 9.79 95.67
CA ARG A 113 -33.83 10.52 94.63
C ARG A 113 -32.31 10.34 94.76
N LEU A 114 -31.80 10.16 95.97
CA LEU A 114 -30.40 9.85 96.23
C LEU A 114 -30.07 8.37 95.96
N GLU A 115 -31.01 7.45 96.19
CA GLU A 115 -30.86 6.04 95.81
C GLU A 115 -30.92 5.84 94.29
N GLU A 116 -31.82 6.51 93.57
CA GLU A 116 -31.83 6.52 92.10
C GLU A 116 -30.51 7.05 91.52
N MET A 117 -29.92 8.08 92.14
CA MET A 117 -28.60 8.63 91.76
C MET A 117 -27.45 7.66 92.10
N ARG A 118 -27.53 6.96 93.25
CA ARG A 118 -26.57 5.92 93.64
C ARG A 118 -26.63 4.74 92.67
N ALA A 119 -27.81 4.19 92.39
CA ALA A 119 -28.00 3.09 91.45
C ALA A 119 -27.51 3.45 90.03
N LYS A 120 -27.77 4.67 89.55
CA LYS A 120 -27.24 5.17 88.25
C LYS A 120 -25.72 5.31 88.25
N THR A 121 -25.11 5.79 89.34
CA THR A 121 -23.64 5.93 89.43
C THR A 121 -22.92 4.61 89.64
N GLU A 122 -23.50 3.66 90.40
CA GLU A 122 -23.03 2.29 90.55
C GLU A 122 -23.19 1.48 89.25
N GLY A 123 -24.28 1.67 88.50
CA GLY A 123 -24.45 1.11 87.16
C GLY A 123 -23.39 1.61 86.17
N LEU A 124 -23.15 2.93 86.13
CA LEU A 124 -22.08 3.53 85.32
C LEU A 124 -20.66 3.08 85.76
N LYS A 125 -20.45 2.87 87.06
CA LYS A 125 -19.19 2.32 87.59
C LYS A 125 -19.02 0.86 87.14
N SER A 126 -20.07 0.05 87.25
CA SER A 126 -20.07 -1.36 86.84
C SER A 126 -19.83 -1.52 85.34
N ALA A 127 -20.50 -0.74 84.49
CA ALA A 127 -20.28 -0.76 83.04
C ALA A 127 -18.87 -0.24 82.63
N ARG A 128 -18.22 0.59 83.45
CA ARG A 128 -16.81 0.98 83.29
C ARG A 128 -15.84 -0.08 83.80
N GLU A 129 -16.24 -0.88 84.79
CA GLU A 129 -15.49 -2.02 85.30
C GLU A 129 -15.52 -3.18 84.29
N GLU A 130 -16.71 -3.56 83.81
CA GLU A 130 -16.93 -4.59 82.79
C GLU A 130 -16.14 -4.31 81.50
N LYS A 131 -16.14 -3.05 81.02
CA LYS A 131 -15.33 -2.65 79.85
C LYS A 131 -13.83 -2.70 80.12
N ARG A 132 -13.37 -2.51 81.36
CA ARG A 132 -11.96 -2.67 81.74
C ARG A 132 -11.59 -4.14 81.87
N GLN A 133 -12.49 -4.98 82.40
CA GLN A 133 -12.34 -6.43 82.48
C GLN A 133 -12.23 -7.03 81.09
N LYS A 134 -13.16 -6.75 80.19
CA LYS A 134 -13.10 -7.20 78.78
C LYS A 134 -11.81 -6.76 78.07
N LEU A 135 -11.42 -5.49 78.20
CA LEU A 135 -10.16 -5.01 77.61
C LEU A 135 -8.90 -5.62 78.28
N ALA A 136 -8.98 -6.05 79.54
CA ALA A 136 -7.91 -6.80 80.20
C ALA A 136 -7.90 -8.27 79.75
N GLU A 137 -9.06 -8.91 79.58
CA GLU A 137 -9.26 -10.26 79.04
C GLU A 137 -8.74 -10.34 77.59
N ASP A 138 -9.12 -9.40 76.73
CA ASP A 138 -8.62 -9.28 75.35
C ASP A 138 -7.08 -9.17 75.31
N LYS A 139 -6.50 -8.35 76.19
CA LYS A 139 -5.04 -8.17 76.28
C LYS A 139 -4.33 -9.37 76.89
N LEU A 140 -4.93 -10.04 77.88
CA LEU A 140 -4.43 -11.30 78.43
C LEU A 140 -4.48 -12.41 77.37
N TYR A 141 -5.52 -12.44 76.53
CA TYR A 141 -5.65 -13.38 75.42
C TYR A 141 -4.65 -13.09 74.29
N GLN A 142 -4.43 -11.83 73.91
CA GLN A 142 -3.39 -11.42 72.96
C GLN A 142 -1.99 -11.80 73.49
N HIS A 143 -1.67 -11.41 74.72
CA HIS A 143 -0.41 -11.74 75.38
C HIS A 143 -0.21 -13.25 75.53
N TRP A 144 -1.28 -14.02 75.80
CA TRP A 144 -1.24 -15.48 75.80
C TRP A 144 -0.98 -16.03 74.40
N ARG A 145 -1.69 -15.58 73.36
CA ARG A 145 -1.49 -16.01 71.97
C ARG A 145 -0.04 -15.80 71.53
N GLU A 146 0.48 -14.59 71.71
CA GLU A 146 1.82 -14.19 71.28
C GLU A 146 2.93 -14.94 72.04
N ASN A 147 2.77 -15.16 73.34
CA ASN A 147 3.81 -15.81 74.15
C ASN A 147 3.69 -17.34 74.20
N ASN A 148 2.53 -17.93 73.90
CA ASN A 148 2.36 -19.39 73.92
C ASN A 148 3.32 -20.05 72.90
N PRO A 149 4.21 -20.96 73.35
CA PRO A 149 5.21 -21.56 72.46
C PRO A 149 4.59 -22.53 71.44
N ASP A 150 3.43 -23.10 71.73
CA ASP A 150 2.79 -24.09 70.85
C ASP A 150 1.94 -23.43 69.76
N LEU A 151 1.34 -22.26 70.05
CA LEU A 151 0.73 -21.42 69.01
C LEU A 151 1.79 -20.85 68.05
N ARG A 152 2.95 -20.42 68.55
CA ARG A 152 4.07 -19.99 67.70
C ARG A 152 4.63 -21.12 66.84
N LYS A 153 4.66 -22.37 67.33
CA LYS A 153 4.97 -23.55 66.49
C LYS A 153 3.90 -23.76 65.43
N ALA A 154 2.62 -23.68 65.78
CA ALA A 154 1.52 -23.86 64.82
C ALA A 154 1.55 -22.80 63.70
N GLU A 155 1.75 -21.51 64.05
CA GLU A 155 1.91 -20.43 63.06
C GLU A 155 3.17 -20.62 62.21
N SER A 156 4.28 -21.10 62.78
CA SER A 156 5.50 -21.44 62.03
C SER A 156 5.32 -22.65 61.10
N ASN A 157 4.56 -23.67 61.50
CA ASN A 157 4.27 -24.85 60.68
C ASN A 157 3.36 -24.48 59.51
N LEU A 158 2.29 -23.70 59.77
CA LEU A 158 1.40 -23.20 58.72
C LEU A 158 2.14 -22.32 57.70
N LEU A 159 3.09 -21.49 58.16
CA LEU A 159 3.96 -20.73 57.27
C LEU A 159 4.89 -21.63 56.45
N GLN A 160 5.44 -22.69 57.06
CA GLN A 160 6.26 -23.67 56.34
C GLN A 160 5.44 -24.46 55.31
N GLU A 161 4.22 -24.88 55.64
CA GLU A 161 3.29 -25.54 54.72
C GLU A 161 2.92 -24.61 53.55
N HIS A 162 2.66 -23.32 53.80
CA HIS A 162 2.41 -22.31 52.77
C HIS A 162 3.60 -22.15 51.82
N VAL A 163 4.81 -21.96 52.36
CA VAL A 163 6.04 -21.78 51.55
C VAL A 163 6.37 -23.04 50.76
N VAL A 164 6.13 -24.24 51.31
CA VAL A 164 6.29 -25.51 50.58
C VAL A 164 5.24 -25.65 49.46
N GLY A 165 4.02 -25.15 49.66
CA GLY A 165 3.00 -25.04 48.61
C GLY A 165 3.43 -24.10 47.49
N GLU A 166 3.80 -22.85 47.81
CA GLU A 166 4.28 -21.86 46.83
C GLU A 166 5.54 -22.33 46.08
N TRP A 167 6.40 -23.13 46.70
CA TRP A 167 7.54 -23.78 46.03
C TRP A 167 7.11 -24.91 45.10
N GLY A 168 6.03 -25.63 45.41
CA GLY A 168 5.39 -26.58 44.50
C GLY A 168 4.86 -25.88 43.25
N ASP A 169 4.00 -24.88 43.44
CA ASP A 169 3.43 -24.05 42.38
C ASP A 169 4.53 -23.41 41.49
N GLN A 170 5.62 -22.92 42.10
CA GLN A 170 6.76 -22.35 41.39
C GLN A 170 7.58 -23.40 40.61
N ILE A 171 7.63 -24.65 41.06
CA ILE A 171 8.26 -25.75 40.31
C ILE A 171 7.38 -26.13 39.11
N GLU A 172 6.07 -26.28 39.30
CA GLU A 172 5.13 -26.60 38.22
C GLU A 172 5.12 -25.50 37.15
N GLU A 173 5.02 -24.21 37.52
CA GLU A 173 5.11 -23.09 36.58
C GLU A 173 6.45 -23.08 35.80
N LYS A 174 7.55 -23.45 36.47
CA LYS A 174 8.87 -23.54 35.85
C LYS A 174 8.96 -24.71 34.87
N GLU A 175 8.34 -25.85 35.16
CA GLU A 175 8.27 -26.98 34.22
C GLU A 175 7.37 -26.64 33.03
N GLU A 176 6.19 -26.03 33.22
CA GLU A 176 5.33 -25.56 32.13
C GLU A 176 6.05 -24.58 31.18
N ARG A 177 6.78 -23.58 31.74
CA ARG A 177 7.59 -22.63 30.96
C ARG A 177 8.75 -23.30 30.21
N LEU A 178 9.31 -24.40 30.74
CA LEU A 178 10.34 -25.18 30.05
C LEU A 178 9.72 -26.05 28.94
N GLU A 179 8.52 -26.58 29.15
CA GLU A 179 7.79 -27.37 28.17
C GLU A 179 7.30 -26.50 27.00
N SER A 180 6.81 -25.28 27.25
CA SER A 180 6.46 -24.32 26.20
C SER A 180 7.70 -23.89 25.42
N ALA A 181 8.80 -23.54 26.08
CA ALA A 181 10.06 -23.17 25.42
C ALA A 181 10.67 -24.33 24.60
N ARG A 182 10.45 -25.60 24.99
CA ARG A 182 10.79 -26.78 24.17
C ARG A 182 9.89 -26.85 22.92
N GLN A 183 8.58 -26.67 23.08
CA GLN A 183 7.64 -26.71 21.96
C GLN A 183 7.88 -25.57 20.97
N GLU A 184 8.18 -24.37 21.44
CA GLU A 184 8.56 -23.20 20.63
C GLU A 184 9.86 -23.45 19.86
N LYS A 185 10.91 -23.98 20.50
CA LYS A 185 12.15 -24.39 19.81
C LYS A 185 11.88 -25.42 18.71
N ILE A 186 11.11 -26.46 19.02
CA ILE A 186 10.73 -27.51 18.05
C ILE A 186 9.90 -26.92 16.90
N ALA A 187 9.05 -25.93 17.15
CA ALA A 187 8.28 -25.23 16.12
C ALA A 187 9.17 -24.36 15.23
N PHE A 188 10.12 -23.62 15.83
CA PHE A 188 11.10 -22.79 15.13
C PHE A 188 12.07 -23.63 14.29
N GLU A 189 12.62 -24.72 14.82
CA GLU A 189 13.44 -25.68 14.08
C GLU A 189 12.69 -26.24 12.85
N LYS A 190 11.39 -26.56 13.01
CA LYS A 190 10.51 -27.00 11.92
C LYS A 190 10.16 -25.89 10.92
N GLN A 191 10.32 -24.61 11.26
CA GLN A 191 10.20 -23.49 10.32
C GLN A 191 11.52 -23.32 9.56
N MET A 192 12.65 -23.25 10.25
CA MET A 192 13.99 -23.14 9.66
C MET A 192 14.29 -24.28 8.67
N GLU A 193 13.95 -25.52 9.00
CA GLU A 193 14.15 -26.66 8.08
C GLU A 193 13.21 -26.62 6.86
N LYS A 194 11.99 -26.06 6.99
CA LYS A 194 11.12 -25.81 5.82
C LYS A 194 11.72 -24.75 4.91
N GLU A 195 12.14 -23.61 5.46
CA GLU A 195 12.76 -22.52 4.70
C GLU A 195 14.03 -23.00 3.98
N ARG A 196 14.87 -23.79 4.66
CA ARG A 196 16.03 -24.47 4.07
C ARG A 196 15.63 -25.41 2.92
N LEU A 197 14.62 -26.26 3.11
CA LEU A 197 14.14 -27.18 2.09
C LEU A 197 13.51 -26.45 0.90
N ASP A 198 12.81 -25.34 1.12
CA ASP A 198 12.20 -24.52 0.08
C ASP A 198 13.25 -23.68 -0.67
N ALA A 199 14.30 -23.20 -0.02
CA ALA A 199 15.49 -22.63 -0.67
C ALA A 199 16.19 -23.67 -1.56
N ILE A 200 16.38 -24.91 -1.07
CA ILE A 200 16.94 -26.01 -1.88
C ILE A 200 16.05 -26.36 -3.08
N LYS A 201 14.71 -26.35 -2.92
CA LYS A 201 13.78 -26.50 -4.06
C LYS A 201 13.90 -25.35 -5.05
N LEU A 202 14.04 -24.11 -4.58
CA LEU A 202 14.16 -22.93 -5.43
C LEU A 202 15.46 -22.96 -6.26
N GLU A 203 16.60 -23.32 -5.66
CA GLU A 203 17.85 -23.50 -6.40
C GLU A 203 17.75 -24.65 -7.42
N ARG A 204 17.17 -25.80 -7.06
CA ARG A 204 16.89 -26.87 -8.04
C ARG A 204 15.99 -26.41 -9.19
N GLN A 205 14.99 -25.56 -8.93
CA GLN A 205 14.15 -25.00 -9.98
C GLN A 205 14.89 -23.98 -10.87
N LYS A 206 15.81 -23.19 -10.31
CA LYS A 206 16.70 -22.32 -11.10
C LYS A 206 17.64 -23.15 -11.97
N GLU A 207 18.26 -24.19 -11.41
CA GLU A 207 19.16 -25.10 -12.11
C GLU A 207 18.42 -25.88 -13.21
N GLU A 208 17.21 -26.38 -12.96
CA GLU A 208 16.35 -26.98 -13.98
C GLU A 208 15.99 -26.01 -15.11
N LYS A 209 15.73 -24.72 -14.81
CA LYS A 209 15.45 -23.69 -15.83
C LYS A 209 16.69 -23.44 -16.69
N ARG A 210 17.84 -23.20 -16.06
CA ARG A 210 19.14 -23.07 -16.75
C ARG A 210 19.44 -24.28 -17.63
N LEU A 211 19.21 -25.50 -17.15
CA LEU A 211 19.42 -26.73 -17.93
C LEU A 211 18.41 -26.89 -19.09
N LYS A 212 17.22 -26.29 -19.02
CA LYS A 212 16.25 -26.25 -20.13
C LYS A 212 16.63 -25.17 -21.15
N GLU A 213 17.07 -24.00 -20.68
CA GLU A 213 17.58 -22.88 -21.49
C GLU A 213 18.88 -23.28 -22.24
N GLU A 214 19.82 -23.96 -21.57
CA GLU A 214 21.00 -24.52 -22.22
C GLU A 214 20.64 -25.56 -23.29
N ARG A 215 19.61 -26.39 -23.06
CA ARG A 215 19.16 -27.38 -24.05
C ARG A 215 18.55 -26.70 -25.26
N SER A 216 17.63 -25.75 -25.08
CA SER A 216 17.03 -25.02 -26.20
C SER A 216 18.07 -24.19 -26.97
N MET A 217 19.05 -23.58 -26.29
CA MET A 217 20.19 -22.92 -26.94
C MET A 217 21.05 -23.91 -27.74
N LYS A 218 21.37 -25.08 -27.16
CA LYS A 218 22.14 -26.14 -27.86
C LYS A 218 21.38 -26.71 -29.05
N ASP A 219 20.07 -26.83 -28.98
CA ASP A 219 19.22 -27.31 -30.08
C ASP A 219 18.98 -26.26 -31.17
N MET A 220 18.91 -24.97 -30.80
CA MET A 220 18.91 -23.85 -31.77
C MET A 220 20.26 -23.75 -32.51
N LEU A 221 21.39 -23.83 -31.80
CA LEU A 221 22.73 -23.88 -32.41
C LEU A 221 22.91 -25.12 -33.31
N ARG A 222 22.31 -26.27 -32.96
CA ARG A 222 22.26 -27.45 -33.83
C ARG A 222 21.44 -27.18 -35.10
N GLN A 223 20.31 -26.48 -35.01
CA GLN A 223 19.51 -26.09 -36.18
C GLN A 223 20.28 -25.12 -37.10
N GLN A 224 20.90 -24.07 -36.55
CA GLN A 224 21.76 -23.16 -37.32
C GLN A 224 22.93 -23.90 -37.99
N MET A 225 23.60 -24.83 -37.31
CA MET A 225 24.65 -25.66 -37.93
C MET A 225 24.14 -26.61 -39.02
N LEU A 226 22.91 -27.11 -38.91
CA LEU A 226 22.28 -27.95 -39.93
C LEU A 226 21.88 -27.13 -41.16
N GLU A 227 21.33 -25.93 -40.97
CA GLU A 227 21.08 -25.02 -42.07
C GLU A 227 22.38 -24.59 -42.75
N PHE A 228 23.40 -24.20 -41.99
CA PHE A 228 24.71 -23.81 -42.54
C PHE A 228 25.31 -24.91 -43.44
N LYS A 229 25.22 -26.19 -43.02
CA LYS A 229 25.61 -27.34 -43.85
C LYS A 229 24.74 -27.52 -45.09
N ALA A 230 23.42 -27.32 -44.97
CA ALA A 230 22.53 -27.33 -46.12
C ALA A 230 22.88 -26.22 -47.13
N ARG A 231 23.28 -25.02 -46.68
CA ARG A 231 23.81 -23.95 -47.54
C ARG A 231 25.13 -24.33 -48.21
N GLU A 232 26.01 -25.06 -47.55
CA GLU A 232 27.25 -25.57 -48.16
C GLU A 232 26.98 -26.64 -49.23
N GLU A 233 25.96 -27.48 -49.04
CA GLU A 233 25.44 -28.36 -50.10
C GLU A 233 24.77 -27.58 -51.23
N GLU A 234 23.99 -26.53 -50.96
CA GLU A 234 23.39 -25.66 -51.98
C GLU A 234 24.46 -24.99 -52.85
N VAL A 235 25.50 -24.39 -52.24
CA VAL A 235 26.66 -23.83 -52.96
C VAL A 235 27.32 -24.89 -53.86
N SER A 236 27.50 -26.11 -53.35
CA SER A 236 28.07 -27.22 -54.14
C SER A 236 27.18 -27.61 -55.34
N ARG A 237 25.85 -27.56 -55.18
CA ARG A 237 24.87 -27.81 -56.26
C ARG A 237 24.85 -26.67 -57.28
N PHE A 238 24.91 -25.42 -56.84
CA PHE A 238 24.98 -24.25 -57.73
C PHE A 238 26.28 -24.22 -58.55
N LEU A 239 27.42 -24.61 -57.96
CA LEU A 239 28.68 -24.74 -58.70
C LEU A 239 28.58 -25.80 -59.83
N GLY A 240 28.00 -26.96 -59.55
CA GLY A 240 27.75 -27.98 -60.58
C GLY A 240 26.83 -27.51 -61.71
N GLN A 241 25.74 -26.81 -61.36
CA GLN A 241 24.83 -26.20 -62.34
C GLN A 241 25.51 -25.10 -63.17
N GLN A 242 26.38 -24.30 -62.55
CA GLN A 242 27.17 -23.27 -63.22
C GLN A 242 28.17 -23.89 -64.21
N GLU A 243 28.87 -24.98 -63.82
CA GLU A 243 29.71 -25.75 -64.75
C GLU A 243 28.91 -26.30 -65.94
N ASP A 244 27.73 -26.89 -65.71
CA ASP A 244 26.91 -27.46 -66.80
C ASP A 244 26.32 -26.40 -67.74
N LEU A 245 26.04 -25.19 -67.25
CA LEU A 245 25.66 -24.05 -68.10
C LEU A 245 26.86 -23.51 -68.90
N LEU A 246 28.06 -23.47 -68.31
CA LEU A 246 29.29 -23.07 -69.00
C LEU A 246 29.70 -24.10 -70.08
N ARG A 247 29.54 -25.40 -69.80
CA ARG A 247 29.74 -26.48 -70.78
C ARG A 247 28.79 -26.31 -71.98
N GLN A 248 27.50 -26.09 -71.73
CA GLN A 248 26.51 -25.82 -72.79
C GLN A 248 26.84 -24.55 -73.60
N LYS A 249 27.33 -23.49 -72.95
CA LYS A 249 27.76 -22.27 -73.66
C LYS A 249 28.93 -22.56 -74.62
N TRP A 250 29.94 -23.28 -74.15
CA TRP A 250 31.10 -23.66 -74.96
C TRP A 250 30.73 -24.60 -76.12
N GLU A 251 29.77 -25.51 -75.91
CA GLU A 251 29.23 -26.35 -76.98
C GLU A 251 28.52 -25.54 -78.08
N LEU A 252 27.80 -24.48 -77.72
CA LEU A 252 27.16 -23.57 -78.68
C LEU A 252 28.17 -22.71 -79.43
N GLU A 253 29.15 -22.12 -78.74
CA GLU A 253 30.26 -21.39 -79.35
C GLU A 253 30.99 -22.28 -80.39
N LYS A 254 31.20 -23.56 -80.06
CA LYS A 254 31.76 -24.60 -80.95
C LYS A 254 30.85 -24.98 -82.11
N ILE A 255 29.53 -24.87 -81.98
CA ILE A 255 28.56 -25.07 -83.07
C ILE A 255 28.53 -23.86 -84.00
N GLU A 256 28.51 -22.63 -83.46
CA GLU A 256 28.60 -21.38 -84.23
C GLU A 256 29.87 -21.33 -85.06
N ASP A 257 31.02 -21.67 -84.48
CA ASP A 257 32.30 -21.72 -85.19
C ASP A 257 32.31 -22.76 -86.31
N GLN A 258 31.59 -23.88 -86.16
CA GLN A 258 31.39 -24.84 -87.24
C GLN A 258 30.49 -24.27 -88.36
N GLN A 259 29.44 -23.52 -88.02
CA GLN A 259 28.59 -22.87 -89.04
C GLN A 259 29.38 -21.80 -89.80
N ARG A 260 30.14 -20.94 -89.09
CA ARG A 260 31.04 -19.94 -89.69
C ARG A 260 32.03 -20.58 -90.67
N LYS A 261 32.71 -21.66 -90.26
CA LYS A 261 33.66 -22.41 -91.12
C LYS A 261 32.98 -23.02 -92.36
N ARG A 262 31.81 -23.67 -92.21
CA ARG A 262 31.01 -24.19 -93.34
C ARG A 262 30.57 -23.09 -94.30
N GLU A 263 30.25 -21.90 -93.80
CA GLU A 263 29.91 -20.75 -94.63
C GLU A 263 31.12 -20.21 -95.41
N GLU A 264 32.27 -20.09 -94.76
CA GLU A 264 33.51 -19.70 -95.43
C GLU A 264 33.91 -20.70 -96.53
N GLU A 265 33.82 -22.00 -96.25
CA GLU A 265 34.08 -23.06 -97.24
C GLU A 265 33.15 -22.94 -98.44
N ARG A 266 31.85 -22.69 -98.22
CA ARG A 266 30.89 -22.43 -99.30
C ARG A 266 31.23 -21.14 -100.07
N LYS A 267 31.54 -20.04 -99.39
CA LYS A 267 31.97 -18.77 -100.01
C LYS A 267 33.23 -18.99 -100.87
N LYS A 268 34.21 -19.77 -100.39
CA LYS A 268 35.42 -20.16 -101.13
C LYS A 268 35.10 -21.03 -102.37
N GLN A 269 34.18 -21.99 -102.26
CA GLN A 269 33.72 -22.81 -103.39
C GLN A 269 32.96 -21.99 -104.45
N ASP A 270 32.09 -21.07 -104.04
CA ASP A 270 31.31 -20.23 -104.96
C ASP A 270 32.21 -19.22 -105.71
N LEU A 271 33.23 -18.67 -105.04
CA LEU A 271 34.30 -17.88 -105.67
C LEU A 271 35.12 -18.73 -106.66
N GLY A 272 35.54 -19.94 -106.28
CA GLY A 272 36.26 -20.86 -107.17
C GLY A 272 35.46 -21.20 -108.43
N ARG A 273 34.15 -21.45 -108.29
CA ARG A 273 33.22 -21.65 -109.41
C ARG A 273 33.11 -20.40 -110.31
N ALA A 274 33.17 -19.20 -109.74
CA ALA A 274 33.15 -17.95 -110.52
C ALA A 274 34.44 -17.77 -111.33
N LEU A 275 35.61 -17.99 -110.71
CA LEU A 275 36.93 -17.94 -111.38
C LEU A 275 37.03 -18.96 -112.52
N LEU A 276 36.55 -20.19 -112.32
CA LEU A 276 36.52 -21.21 -113.38
C LEU A 276 35.63 -20.81 -114.57
N ARG A 277 34.49 -20.14 -114.33
CA ARG A 277 33.65 -19.59 -115.42
C ARG A 277 34.36 -18.47 -116.18
N GLN A 278 35.04 -17.56 -115.49
CA GLN A 278 35.83 -16.50 -116.10
C GLN A 278 36.98 -17.05 -116.95
N HIS A 279 37.73 -18.02 -116.43
CA HIS A 279 38.81 -18.68 -117.18
C HIS A 279 38.30 -19.45 -118.40
N LYS A 280 37.16 -20.16 -118.29
CA LYS A 280 36.50 -20.79 -119.45
C LYS A 280 36.13 -19.75 -120.51
N ALA A 281 35.53 -18.61 -120.12
CA ALA A 281 35.17 -17.55 -121.06
C ALA A 281 36.40 -16.96 -121.78
N GLN A 282 37.49 -16.72 -121.05
CA GLN A 282 38.76 -16.26 -121.64
C GLN A 282 39.35 -17.28 -122.64
N MET A 283 39.30 -18.57 -122.33
CA MET A 283 39.77 -19.63 -123.24
C MET A 283 38.88 -19.76 -124.49
N MET A 284 37.55 -19.66 -124.35
CA MET A 284 36.64 -19.63 -125.49
C MET A 284 36.90 -18.42 -126.40
N HIS A 285 37.15 -17.24 -125.83
CA HIS A 285 37.48 -16.04 -126.59
C HIS A 285 38.80 -16.20 -127.38
N LYS A 286 39.86 -16.70 -126.73
CA LYS A 286 41.14 -17.01 -127.42
C LYS A 286 40.96 -18.05 -128.53
N SER A 287 40.18 -19.11 -128.28
CA SER A 287 39.87 -20.12 -129.30
C SER A 287 39.12 -19.53 -130.50
N LYS A 288 38.24 -18.55 -130.29
CA LYS A 288 37.53 -17.86 -131.37
C LYS A 288 38.47 -16.99 -132.20
N VAL A 289 39.38 -16.24 -131.58
CA VAL A 289 40.41 -15.45 -132.29
C VAL A 289 41.28 -16.36 -133.16
N ILE A 290 41.76 -17.49 -132.63
CA ILE A 290 42.56 -18.46 -133.40
C ILE A 290 41.75 -19.09 -134.55
N GLN A 291 40.44 -19.29 -134.38
CA GLN A 291 39.57 -19.73 -135.48
C GLN A 291 39.41 -18.64 -136.56
N GLU A 292 39.24 -17.38 -136.16
CA GLU A 292 39.16 -16.23 -137.07
C GLU A 292 40.48 -16.00 -137.82
N GLU A 293 41.63 -16.25 -137.20
CA GLU A 293 42.97 -16.26 -137.83
C GLU A 293 43.11 -17.42 -138.84
N LEU A 294 42.83 -18.66 -138.42
CA LEU A 294 42.91 -19.84 -139.31
C LEU A 294 41.92 -19.76 -140.48
N GLU A 295 40.78 -19.08 -140.33
CA GLU A 295 39.88 -18.78 -141.44
C GLU A 295 40.45 -17.77 -142.44
N GLN A 296 41.27 -16.81 -141.98
CA GLN A 296 41.97 -15.87 -142.87
C GLN A 296 43.10 -16.58 -143.63
N ASP A 297 43.89 -17.42 -142.96
CA ASP A 297 44.89 -18.28 -143.60
C ASP A 297 44.26 -19.23 -144.63
N ARG A 298 43.10 -19.83 -144.29
CA ARG A 298 42.33 -20.64 -145.23
C ARG A 298 41.89 -19.83 -146.44
N LYS A 299 41.39 -18.60 -146.28
CA LYS A 299 40.99 -17.71 -147.38
C LYS A 299 42.19 -17.34 -148.26
N LEU A 300 43.37 -17.10 -147.65
CA LEU A 300 44.63 -16.88 -148.37
C LEU A 300 45.02 -18.11 -149.21
N LEU A 301 45.04 -19.31 -148.62
CA LEU A 301 45.33 -20.57 -149.31
C LEU A 301 44.32 -20.86 -150.43
N GLN A 302 43.03 -20.60 -150.22
CA GLN A 302 42.02 -20.69 -151.29
C GLN A 302 42.34 -19.74 -152.45
N SER A 303 42.72 -18.49 -152.18
CA SER A 303 43.13 -17.53 -153.21
C SER A 303 44.44 -17.87 -153.94
N LEU A 304 45.24 -18.80 -153.42
CA LEU A 304 46.41 -19.36 -154.09
C LEU A 304 46.02 -20.57 -154.94
N ILE A 305 45.21 -21.48 -154.39
CA ILE A 305 44.65 -22.63 -155.10
C ILE A 305 43.78 -22.18 -156.29
N GLU A 306 43.05 -21.06 -156.18
CA GLU A 306 42.30 -20.47 -157.30
C GLU A 306 43.24 -20.07 -158.45
N LYS A 307 44.37 -19.39 -158.15
CA LYS A 307 45.40 -19.02 -159.15
C LYS A 307 46.16 -20.22 -159.72
N GLU A 308 46.35 -21.28 -158.94
CA GLU A 308 46.96 -22.52 -159.39
C GLU A 308 45.99 -23.30 -160.31
N ASN A 309 44.69 -23.30 -160.01
CA ASN A 309 43.66 -23.83 -160.89
C ASN A 309 43.47 -22.99 -162.16
N GLU A 310 43.61 -21.65 -162.11
CA GLU A 310 43.67 -20.79 -163.30
C GLU A 310 44.79 -21.25 -164.25
N GLN A 311 45.98 -21.57 -163.73
CA GLN A 311 47.08 -22.12 -164.53
C GLN A 311 46.79 -23.53 -165.08
N ILE A 312 46.14 -24.39 -164.30
CA ILE A 312 45.80 -25.78 -164.71
C ILE A 312 44.61 -25.82 -165.70
N SER A 313 43.78 -24.77 -165.76
CA SER A 313 42.52 -24.73 -166.53
C SER A 313 42.66 -24.90 -168.05
N MET A 314 43.85 -24.64 -168.61
CA MET A 314 44.06 -24.52 -170.06
C MET A 314 43.85 -25.80 -170.88
N GLN A 315 43.60 -26.98 -170.27
CA GLN A 315 43.33 -28.22 -170.99
C GLN A 315 42.30 -29.16 -170.29
N SER A 316 40.99 -29.05 -170.61
CA SER A 316 40.09 -30.20 -170.94
C SER A 316 38.58 -29.87 -170.98
N ALA A 317 38.14 -29.11 -171.98
CA ALA A 317 36.76 -28.59 -172.16
C ALA A 317 35.59 -29.61 -172.29
N ARG A 318 35.76 -30.87 -171.89
CA ARG A 318 34.68 -31.88 -171.71
C ARG A 318 34.64 -32.55 -170.34
N ARG A 319 35.67 -32.40 -169.49
CA ARG A 319 35.55 -32.71 -168.04
C ARG A 319 34.94 -31.54 -167.27
N GLU A 320 35.11 -30.32 -167.77
CA GLU A 320 34.62 -29.08 -167.16
C GLU A 320 33.14 -29.07 -166.80
N LYS A 321 32.22 -29.42 -167.72
CA LYS A 321 30.78 -29.31 -167.43
C LYS A 321 30.33 -30.22 -166.28
N ALA A 322 30.66 -31.51 -166.33
CA ALA A 322 30.33 -32.44 -165.25
C ALA A 322 31.02 -32.09 -163.92
N LYS A 323 32.23 -31.52 -163.96
CA LYS A 323 32.87 -30.94 -162.76
C LYS A 323 32.14 -29.70 -162.26
N ALA A 324 31.71 -28.80 -163.13
CA ALA A 324 31.05 -27.54 -162.80
C ALA A 324 29.65 -27.77 -162.23
N ASP A 325 28.86 -28.66 -162.84
CA ASP A 325 27.54 -29.04 -162.33
C ASP A 325 27.66 -29.72 -160.94
N ALA A 326 28.67 -30.57 -160.76
CA ALA A 326 28.99 -31.16 -159.46
C ALA A 326 29.55 -30.16 -158.45
N HIS A 327 30.35 -29.17 -158.87
CA HIS A 327 30.85 -28.09 -158.01
C HIS A 327 29.74 -27.15 -157.58
N TRP A 328 28.82 -26.81 -158.50
CA TRP A 328 27.66 -25.97 -158.22
C TRP A 328 26.72 -26.66 -157.25
N MET A 329 26.39 -27.94 -157.49
CA MET A 329 25.58 -28.74 -156.56
C MET A 329 26.28 -28.87 -155.19
N LYS A 330 27.60 -29.09 -155.17
CA LYS A 330 28.41 -29.11 -153.93
C LYS A 330 28.39 -27.76 -153.22
N GLN A 331 28.52 -26.64 -153.92
CA GLN A 331 28.46 -25.29 -153.35
C GLN A 331 27.08 -25.00 -152.76
N VAL A 332 26.00 -25.28 -153.50
CA VAL A 332 24.62 -25.11 -153.02
C VAL A 332 24.35 -25.98 -151.78
N ILE A 333 24.83 -27.23 -151.73
CA ILE A 333 24.72 -28.10 -150.56
C ILE A 333 25.60 -27.59 -149.40
N GLU A 334 26.82 -27.12 -149.65
CA GLU A 334 27.68 -26.53 -148.62
C GLU A 334 27.08 -25.24 -148.05
N ASP A 335 26.46 -24.39 -148.86
CA ASP A 335 25.84 -23.14 -148.44
C ASP A 335 24.50 -23.37 -147.72
N GLN A 336 23.69 -24.33 -148.16
CA GLN A 336 22.54 -24.79 -147.38
C GLN A 336 22.97 -25.39 -146.03
N LEU A 337 24.03 -26.19 -145.99
CA LEU A 337 24.58 -26.74 -144.75
C LEU A 337 25.18 -25.66 -143.83
N ARG A 338 25.72 -24.56 -144.38
CA ARG A 338 26.14 -23.38 -143.59
C ARG A 338 24.93 -22.63 -143.02
N LEU A 339 23.86 -22.46 -143.80
CA LEU A 339 22.63 -21.80 -143.36
C LEU A 339 21.87 -22.61 -142.29
N GLU A 340 21.75 -23.93 -142.44
CA GLU A 340 21.16 -24.76 -141.39
C GLU A 340 22.03 -24.76 -140.13
N LYS A 341 23.36 -24.84 -140.23
CA LYS A 341 24.24 -24.70 -139.05
C LYS A 341 24.15 -23.35 -138.36
N ALA A 342 23.88 -22.27 -139.10
CA ALA A 342 23.61 -20.96 -138.51
C ALA A 342 22.27 -20.97 -137.76
N ARG A 343 21.22 -21.57 -138.32
CA ARG A 343 19.90 -21.75 -137.66
C ARG A 343 19.97 -22.64 -136.43
N GLU A 344 20.70 -23.76 -136.50
CA GLU A 344 20.99 -24.65 -135.39
C GLU A 344 21.71 -23.88 -134.26
N ALA A 345 22.72 -23.07 -134.59
CA ALA A 345 23.43 -22.23 -133.61
C ALA A 345 22.56 -21.11 -133.03
N GLU A 346 21.67 -20.49 -133.82
CA GLU A 346 20.69 -19.50 -133.33
C GLU A 346 19.68 -20.14 -132.36
N LEU A 347 19.17 -21.34 -132.66
CA LEU A 347 18.29 -22.11 -131.78
C LEU A 347 19.00 -22.54 -130.49
N ASP A 348 20.23 -23.07 -130.59
CA ASP A 348 21.06 -23.42 -129.43
C ASP A 348 21.37 -22.20 -128.54
N MET A 349 21.58 -21.02 -129.13
CA MET A 349 21.76 -19.77 -128.39
C MET A 349 20.48 -19.36 -127.66
N LEU A 350 19.31 -19.46 -128.29
CA LEU A 350 18.02 -19.18 -127.65
C LEU A 350 17.74 -20.15 -126.49
N TYR A 351 17.97 -21.45 -126.67
CA TYR A 351 17.85 -22.43 -125.60
C TYR A 351 18.83 -22.18 -124.44
N GLN A 352 20.06 -21.76 -124.73
CA GLN A 352 21.04 -21.37 -123.71
C GLN A 352 20.61 -20.12 -122.93
N ASP A 353 20.06 -19.11 -123.60
CA ASP A 353 19.57 -17.88 -122.97
C ASP A 353 18.34 -18.12 -122.09
N GLU A 354 17.38 -18.94 -122.54
CA GLU A 354 16.22 -19.33 -121.73
C GLU A 354 16.63 -20.18 -120.52
N ALA A 355 17.53 -21.16 -120.72
CA ALA A 355 18.08 -21.95 -119.64
C ALA A 355 18.85 -21.08 -118.63
N ALA A 356 19.62 -20.10 -119.09
CA ALA A 356 20.34 -19.15 -118.24
C ALA A 356 19.37 -18.27 -117.42
N ARG A 357 18.30 -17.74 -118.04
CA ARG A 357 17.26 -16.96 -117.34
C ARG A 357 16.53 -17.79 -116.29
N MET A 358 16.18 -19.04 -116.60
CA MET A 358 15.53 -19.95 -115.64
C MET A 358 16.47 -20.40 -114.53
N TRP A 359 17.77 -20.57 -114.82
CA TRP A 359 18.80 -20.83 -113.83
C TRP A 359 19.02 -19.63 -112.89
N GLN A 360 19.04 -18.40 -113.42
CA GLN A 360 19.14 -17.18 -112.61
C GLN A 360 17.95 -17.02 -111.65
N LYS A 361 16.72 -17.31 -112.09
CA LYS A 361 15.53 -17.31 -111.22
C LYS A 361 15.68 -18.30 -110.06
N ARG A 362 15.99 -19.57 -110.35
CA ARG A 362 16.21 -20.62 -109.34
C ARG A 362 17.38 -20.31 -108.39
N ALA A 363 18.48 -19.76 -108.91
CA ALA A 363 19.61 -19.34 -108.09
C ALA A 363 19.20 -18.22 -107.10
N ALA A 364 18.39 -17.25 -107.54
CA ALA A 364 17.86 -16.19 -106.67
C ALA A 364 16.79 -16.71 -105.68
N GLU A 365 16.03 -17.75 -106.02
CA GLU A 365 15.11 -18.44 -105.10
C GLU A 365 15.91 -19.19 -104.01
N TRP A 366 16.88 -20.01 -104.40
CA TRP A 366 17.76 -20.74 -103.47
C TRP A 366 18.58 -19.83 -102.57
N GLU A 367 19.07 -18.68 -103.06
CA GLU A 367 19.80 -17.72 -102.24
C GLU A 367 18.89 -17.00 -101.23
N ARG A 368 17.61 -16.74 -101.57
CA ARG A 368 16.62 -16.25 -100.59
C ARG A 368 16.30 -17.32 -99.53
N GLU A 369 16.09 -18.57 -99.93
CA GLU A 369 15.90 -19.68 -98.98
C GLU A 369 17.11 -19.86 -98.06
N ARG A 370 18.33 -19.77 -98.61
CA ARG A 370 19.60 -19.82 -97.86
C ARG A 370 19.65 -18.73 -96.81
N GLN A 371 19.39 -17.47 -97.20
CA GLN A 371 19.43 -16.33 -96.28
C GLN A 371 18.34 -16.43 -95.20
N ALA A 372 17.15 -16.94 -95.52
CA ALA A 372 16.11 -17.23 -94.53
C ALA A 372 16.55 -18.33 -93.54
N ARG A 373 17.15 -19.43 -94.03
CA ARG A 373 17.70 -20.50 -93.18
C ARG A 373 18.88 -20.03 -92.32
N GLN A 374 19.71 -19.13 -92.83
CA GLN A 374 20.83 -18.53 -92.07
C GLN A 374 20.32 -17.61 -90.96
N LYS A 375 19.32 -16.76 -91.22
CA LYS A 375 18.69 -15.91 -90.21
C LYS A 375 18.04 -16.73 -89.09
N LEU A 376 17.20 -17.70 -89.45
CA LEU A 376 16.58 -18.60 -88.48
C LEU A 376 17.63 -19.38 -87.66
N MET A 377 18.74 -19.81 -88.26
CA MET A 377 19.84 -20.45 -87.55
C MET A 377 20.53 -19.49 -86.56
N ALA A 378 20.72 -18.21 -86.92
CA ALA A 378 21.24 -17.19 -86.02
C ALA A 378 20.26 -16.91 -84.87
N GLU A 379 18.99 -16.67 -85.18
CA GLU A 379 17.91 -16.44 -84.19
C GLU A 379 17.80 -17.59 -83.17
N VAL A 380 17.93 -18.86 -83.61
CA VAL A 380 17.93 -20.05 -82.74
C VAL A 380 19.20 -20.14 -81.86
N LEU A 381 20.35 -19.68 -82.35
CA LEU A 381 21.60 -19.68 -81.58
C LEU A 381 21.64 -18.52 -80.58
N GLU A 382 21.28 -17.31 -81.01
CA GLU A 382 21.17 -16.10 -80.18
C GLU A 382 20.16 -16.31 -79.04
N SER A 383 18.92 -16.72 -79.34
CA SER A 383 17.91 -17.01 -78.29
C SER A 383 18.31 -18.16 -77.36
N ARG A 384 19.21 -19.08 -77.79
CA ARG A 384 19.76 -20.12 -76.91
C ARG A 384 20.94 -19.62 -76.08
N GLN A 385 21.75 -18.69 -76.58
CA GLN A 385 22.73 -17.98 -75.76
C GLN A 385 22.02 -17.17 -74.66
N GLU A 386 20.97 -16.42 -75.01
CA GLU A 386 20.14 -15.65 -74.06
C GLU A 386 19.54 -16.54 -72.97
N GLN A 387 18.99 -17.71 -73.32
CA GLN A 387 18.51 -18.69 -72.33
C GLN A 387 19.58 -19.15 -71.34
N ILE A 388 20.86 -19.16 -71.73
CA ILE A 388 21.97 -19.59 -70.87
C ILE A 388 22.53 -18.41 -70.06
N THR A 389 22.62 -17.21 -70.64
CA THR A 389 23.06 -16.02 -69.90
C THR A 389 22.02 -15.61 -68.84
N LEU A 390 20.73 -15.69 -69.14
CA LEU A 390 19.65 -15.48 -68.16
C LEU A 390 19.76 -16.50 -67.01
N LYS A 391 19.92 -17.79 -67.30
CA LYS A 391 20.08 -18.82 -66.25
C LYS A 391 21.34 -18.68 -65.43
N LEU A 392 22.44 -18.21 -66.03
CA LEU A 392 23.66 -17.87 -65.28
C LEU A 392 23.43 -16.67 -64.35
N ALA A 393 22.68 -15.65 -64.78
CA ALA A 393 22.33 -14.50 -63.94
C ALA A 393 21.35 -14.86 -62.82
N GLU A 394 20.32 -15.67 -63.09
CA GLU A 394 19.39 -16.23 -62.10
C GLU A 394 20.15 -17.04 -61.04
N LEU A 395 21.11 -17.87 -61.46
CA LEU A 395 21.95 -18.68 -60.58
C LEU A 395 22.93 -17.82 -59.77
N GLN A 396 23.47 -16.73 -60.34
CA GLN A 396 24.29 -15.76 -59.61
C GLN A 396 23.48 -15.06 -58.51
N GLN A 397 22.24 -14.63 -58.78
CA GLN A 397 21.35 -14.06 -57.76
C GLN A 397 21.04 -15.07 -56.63
N GLN A 398 20.81 -16.35 -56.98
CA GLN A 398 20.60 -17.40 -55.99
C GLN A 398 21.86 -17.70 -55.15
N GLN A 399 23.06 -17.64 -55.75
CA GLN A 399 24.32 -17.69 -55.02
C GLN A 399 24.47 -16.49 -54.07
N GLU A 400 24.17 -15.26 -54.52
CA GLU A 400 24.24 -14.05 -53.70
C GLU A 400 23.25 -14.08 -52.52
N GLU A 401 21.99 -14.47 -52.72
CA GLU A 401 21.02 -14.66 -51.63
C GLU A 401 21.48 -15.73 -50.62
N SER A 402 22.01 -16.85 -51.11
CA SER A 402 22.50 -17.93 -50.25
C SER A 402 23.75 -17.51 -49.46
N LEU A 403 24.61 -16.68 -50.04
CA LEU A 403 25.77 -16.10 -49.35
C LEU A 403 25.36 -15.09 -48.27
N GLN A 404 24.41 -14.19 -48.58
CA GLN A 404 23.89 -13.22 -47.60
C GLN A 404 23.30 -13.93 -46.37
N ARG A 405 22.44 -14.95 -46.57
CA ARG A 405 21.86 -15.73 -45.46
C ARG A 405 22.92 -16.54 -44.70
N ARG A 406 23.96 -17.04 -45.38
CA ARG A 406 25.09 -17.72 -44.72
C ARG A 406 25.89 -16.74 -43.86
N GLU A 407 26.12 -15.50 -44.31
CA GLU A 407 26.73 -14.48 -43.48
C GLU A 407 25.86 -14.08 -42.28
N GLU A 408 24.55 -13.98 -42.44
CA GLU A 408 23.61 -13.71 -41.34
C GLU A 408 23.68 -14.81 -40.27
N LEU A 409 23.63 -16.08 -40.66
CA LEU A 409 23.82 -17.22 -39.76
C LEU A 409 25.18 -17.20 -39.04
N VAL A 410 26.27 -16.83 -39.74
CA VAL A 410 27.58 -16.66 -39.09
C VAL A 410 27.56 -15.53 -38.06
N LYS A 411 26.97 -14.37 -38.40
CA LYS A 411 26.85 -13.22 -37.49
C LYS A 411 26.02 -13.58 -36.24
N GLU A 412 24.92 -14.31 -36.41
CA GLU A 412 24.12 -14.83 -35.28
C GLU A 412 24.94 -15.78 -34.39
N MET A 413 25.64 -16.75 -34.99
CA MET A 413 26.49 -17.69 -34.26
C MET A 413 27.65 -17.00 -33.54
N GLU A 414 28.26 -15.98 -34.13
CA GLU A 414 29.30 -15.17 -33.50
C GLU A 414 28.76 -14.35 -32.32
N ILE A 415 27.59 -13.73 -32.46
CA ILE A 415 26.92 -13.01 -31.37
C ILE A 415 26.58 -13.97 -30.22
N ALA A 416 26.03 -15.15 -30.51
CA ALA A 416 25.76 -16.18 -29.51
C ALA A 416 27.03 -16.65 -28.77
N GLN A 417 28.15 -16.82 -29.50
CA GLN A 417 29.46 -17.12 -28.89
C GLN A 417 30.02 -15.97 -28.07
N GLN A 418 29.80 -14.71 -28.45
CA GLN A 418 30.23 -13.56 -27.66
C GLN A 418 29.41 -13.40 -26.38
N MET A 419 28.10 -13.59 -26.44
CA MET A 419 27.22 -13.54 -25.26
C MET A 419 27.54 -14.66 -24.28
N THR A 420 27.64 -15.91 -24.72
CA THR A 420 27.99 -17.04 -23.84
C THR A 420 29.38 -16.88 -23.20
N ARG A 421 30.36 -16.28 -23.88
CA ARG A 421 31.66 -15.92 -23.28
C ARG A 421 31.54 -14.84 -22.20
N ARG A 422 30.74 -13.80 -22.42
CA ARG A 422 30.46 -12.77 -21.41
C ARG A 422 29.75 -13.35 -20.19
N ASP A 423 28.71 -14.16 -20.40
CA ASP A 423 27.98 -14.84 -19.32
C ASP A 423 28.90 -15.75 -18.49
N GLU A 424 29.86 -16.41 -19.14
CA GLU A 424 30.92 -17.17 -18.47
C GLU A 424 31.90 -16.29 -17.69
N GLU A 425 32.32 -15.15 -18.24
CA GLU A 425 33.25 -14.20 -17.61
C GLU A 425 32.60 -13.51 -16.40
N GLU A 426 31.36 -13.04 -16.50
CA GLU A 426 30.59 -12.53 -15.37
C GLU A 426 30.38 -13.62 -14.30
N GLN A 427 30.08 -14.86 -14.69
CA GLN A 427 30.00 -15.97 -13.72
C GLN A 427 31.36 -16.28 -13.06
N LYS A 428 32.50 -16.06 -13.72
CA LYS A 428 33.84 -16.20 -13.12
C LYS A 428 34.11 -15.04 -12.15
N LEU A 429 33.79 -13.80 -12.52
CA LEU A 429 33.94 -12.61 -11.68
C LEU A 429 33.06 -12.69 -10.42
N ASN A 430 31.78 -13.06 -10.56
CA ASN A 430 30.85 -13.20 -9.43
C ASN A 430 31.29 -14.31 -8.45
N LYS A 431 31.90 -15.40 -8.95
CA LYS A 431 32.51 -16.45 -8.11
C LYS A 431 33.78 -15.96 -7.39
N LEU A 432 34.55 -15.06 -7.99
CA LEU A 432 35.72 -14.45 -7.34
C LEU A 432 35.31 -13.42 -6.28
N ALA A 433 34.28 -12.61 -6.55
CA ALA A 433 33.74 -11.64 -5.60
C ALA A 433 33.16 -12.33 -4.35
N THR A 434 32.23 -13.27 -4.54
CA THR A 434 31.63 -14.05 -3.42
C THR A 434 32.67 -14.87 -2.67
N LYS A 435 33.72 -15.38 -3.33
CA LYS A 435 34.87 -15.99 -2.64
C LYS A 435 35.62 -14.96 -1.77
N GLY A 436 35.87 -13.76 -2.29
CA GLY A 436 36.51 -12.67 -1.55
C GLY A 436 35.72 -12.27 -0.30
N GLU A 437 34.41 -12.05 -0.45
CA GLU A 437 33.48 -11.75 0.65
C GLU A 437 33.51 -12.85 1.73
N LEU A 438 33.52 -14.13 1.34
CA LEU A 438 33.63 -15.25 2.29
C LEU A 438 35.00 -15.30 2.98
N GLU A 439 36.10 -15.06 2.26
CA GLU A 439 37.42 -14.94 2.89
C GLU A 439 37.49 -13.77 3.88
N GLU A 440 36.87 -12.62 3.57
CA GLU A 440 36.78 -11.47 4.48
C GLU A 440 35.93 -11.76 5.71
N GLN A 441 34.78 -12.42 5.56
CA GLN A 441 33.94 -12.88 6.68
C GLN A 441 34.70 -13.86 7.60
N ILE A 442 35.46 -14.80 7.03
CA ILE A 442 36.30 -15.73 7.79
C ILE A 442 37.40 -14.99 8.53
N ARG A 443 38.10 -14.04 7.88
CA ARG A 443 39.16 -13.23 8.52
C ARG A 443 38.59 -12.34 9.63
N ALA A 444 37.44 -11.72 9.42
CA ALA A 444 36.75 -10.89 10.41
C ALA A 444 36.31 -11.71 11.63
N ARG A 445 35.77 -12.91 11.40
CA ARG A 445 35.45 -13.87 12.46
C ARG A 445 36.69 -14.28 13.26
N GLN A 446 37.76 -14.68 12.57
CA GLN A 446 39.05 -15.02 13.20
C GLN A 446 39.73 -13.83 13.90
N LEU A 447 39.39 -12.58 13.55
CA LEU A 447 39.84 -11.40 14.27
C LEU A 447 39.03 -11.21 15.56
N LYS A 448 37.70 -11.37 15.48
CA LYS A 448 36.79 -11.27 16.62
C LYS A 448 37.04 -12.36 17.66
N GLU A 449 37.22 -13.61 17.23
CA GLU A 449 37.57 -14.74 18.10
C GLU A 449 38.89 -14.47 18.86
N ARG A 450 39.91 -13.92 18.19
CA ARG A 450 41.17 -13.49 18.86
C ARG A 450 41.03 -12.26 19.75
N GLN A 451 40.09 -11.36 19.49
CA GLN A 451 39.77 -10.24 20.38
C GLN A 451 39.04 -10.73 21.63
N GLU A 452 38.16 -11.72 21.49
CA GLU A 452 37.47 -12.38 22.61
C GLU A 452 38.46 -13.19 23.47
N GLU A 453 39.41 -13.90 22.86
CA GLU A 453 40.52 -14.55 23.57
C GLU A 453 41.41 -13.55 24.33
N LEU A 454 41.72 -12.38 23.74
CA LEU A 454 42.51 -11.33 24.38
C LEU A 454 41.77 -10.66 25.54
N ASN A 455 40.48 -10.35 25.36
CA ASN A 455 39.65 -9.79 26.42
C ASN A 455 39.52 -10.76 27.60
N LEU A 456 39.28 -12.05 27.33
CA LEU A 456 39.21 -13.07 28.37
C LEU A 456 40.55 -13.24 29.13
N GLN A 457 41.68 -13.07 28.45
CA GLN A 457 43.00 -13.05 29.12
C GLN A 457 43.18 -11.82 30.01
N LEU A 458 42.71 -10.64 29.58
CA LEU A 458 42.73 -9.42 30.39
C LEU A 458 41.80 -9.55 31.61
N GLU A 459 40.57 -10.04 31.43
CA GLU A 459 39.62 -10.31 32.53
C GLU A 459 40.24 -11.29 33.56
N LEU A 460 40.84 -12.39 33.10
CA LEU A 460 41.51 -13.36 33.98
C LEU A 460 42.77 -12.82 34.68
N ASP A 461 43.50 -11.87 34.08
CA ASP A 461 44.64 -11.22 34.72
C ASP A 461 44.21 -10.08 35.67
N GLU A 462 43.10 -9.38 35.40
CA GLU A 462 42.46 -8.47 36.34
C GLU A 462 41.92 -9.23 37.57
N GLU A 463 41.19 -10.34 37.39
CA GLU A 463 40.77 -11.23 38.49
C GLU A 463 41.97 -11.68 39.34
N ARG A 464 43.11 -12.03 38.73
CA ARG A 464 44.34 -12.41 39.45
C ARG A 464 44.98 -11.26 40.21
N GLU A 465 44.92 -10.02 39.73
CA GLU A 465 45.42 -8.86 40.48
C GLU A 465 44.46 -8.47 41.62
N GLU A 466 43.13 -8.64 41.45
CA GLU A 466 42.17 -8.53 42.55
C GLU A 466 42.37 -9.62 43.61
N GLU A 467 42.59 -10.89 43.22
CA GLU A 467 42.92 -11.98 44.15
C GLU A 467 44.22 -11.70 44.92
N LYS A 468 45.28 -11.24 44.26
CA LYS A 468 46.54 -10.84 44.91
C LYS A 468 46.32 -9.68 45.89
N GLY A 469 45.57 -8.66 45.47
CA GLY A 469 45.22 -7.52 46.33
C GLY A 469 44.42 -7.94 47.55
N TYR A 470 43.46 -8.86 47.38
CA TYR A 470 42.71 -9.46 48.48
C TYR A 470 43.60 -10.29 49.40
N GLU A 471 44.50 -11.12 48.87
CA GLU A 471 45.49 -11.86 49.66
C GLU A 471 46.42 -10.93 50.46
N GLU A 472 46.90 -9.84 49.87
CA GLU A 472 47.74 -8.86 50.57
C GLU A 472 46.99 -8.14 51.68
N LEU A 473 45.72 -7.78 51.45
CA LEU A 473 44.85 -7.20 52.48
C LEU A 473 44.58 -8.22 53.61
N LEU A 474 44.41 -9.50 53.27
CA LEU A 474 44.29 -10.61 54.23
C LEU A 474 45.59 -10.83 55.02
N LYS A 475 46.76 -10.73 54.39
CA LYS A 475 48.09 -10.81 55.04
C LYS A 475 48.26 -9.64 56.01
N GLN A 476 47.97 -8.41 55.58
CA GLN A 476 48.02 -7.22 56.45
C GLN A 476 47.07 -7.33 57.64
N GLU A 477 45.82 -7.79 57.46
CA GLU A 477 44.86 -7.89 58.57
C GLU A 477 45.15 -9.10 59.49
N THR A 478 45.71 -10.20 58.98
CA THR A 478 46.20 -11.30 59.83
C THR A 478 47.47 -10.93 60.60
N GLU A 479 48.35 -10.08 60.05
CA GLU A 479 49.46 -9.47 60.80
C GLU A 479 48.97 -8.49 61.86
N ARG A 480 47.98 -7.63 61.56
CA ARG A 480 47.33 -6.77 62.55
C ARG A 480 46.66 -7.58 63.67
N MET A 481 46.02 -8.71 63.36
CA MET A 481 45.45 -9.61 64.36
C MET A 481 46.53 -10.36 65.16
N ARG A 482 47.67 -10.74 64.56
CA ARG A 482 48.84 -11.25 65.30
C ARG A 482 49.40 -10.23 66.27
N LEU A 483 49.49 -8.95 65.87
CA LEU A 483 50.02 -7.85 66.69
C LEU A 483 49.05 -7.39 67.80
N LYS A 484 47.73 -7.44 67.57
CA LYS A 484 46.71 -7.13 68.59
C LYS A 484 46.39 -8.30 69.52
N GLY A 485 46.70 -9.54 69.11
CA GLY A 485 46.28 -10.75 69.78
C GLY A 485 44.80 -11.10 69.55
N PHE A 486 44.42 -12.32 69.93
CA PHE A 486 43.03 -12.77 69.83
C PHE A 486 42.15 -12.05 70.88
N THR A 487 41.34 -11.09 70.43
CA THR A 487 40.23 -10.55 71.21
C THR A 487 39.02 -11.48 71.06
N PRO A 488 38.50 -12.08 72.15
CA PRO A 488 37.22 -12.78 72.10
C PRO A 488 36.13 -11.83 71.61
N ARG A 489 35.32 -12.26 70.65
CA ARG A 489 34.17 -11.48 70.17
C ARG A 489 33.15 -11.39 71.31
N ASP A 490 33.10 -10.25 71.98
CA ASP A 490 32.22 -10.07 73.14
C ASP A 490 30.75 -10.08 72.71
N HIS A 491 30.15 -11.26 72.79
CA HIS A 491 28.71 -11.47 72.65
C HIS A 491 28.03 -10.98 73.93
N GLY A 492 28.08 -9.65 74.14
CA GLY A 492 27.64 -8.99 75.35
C GLY A 492 26.26 -9.45 75.78
N ARG A 493 26.16 -10.06 76.96
CA ARG A 493 24.90 -10.53 77.52
C ARG A 493 23.91 -9.37 77.57
N ARG A 494 22.87 -9.41 76.74
CA ARG A 494 21.68 -8.57 76.91
C ARG A 494 21.10 -8.89 78.29
N GLN A 495 21.33 -8.01 79.26
CA GLN A 495 20.61 -8.05 80.52
C GLN A 495 19.14 -7.79 80.20
N ALA A 496 18.28 -8.77 80.52
CA ALA A 496 16.85 -8.51 80.59
C ALA A 496 16.60 -7.58 81.77
N TRP A 497 16.23 -6.34 81.47
CA TRP A 497 15.66 -5.41 82.44
C TRP A 497 14.13 -5.49 82.39
N MET A 498 13.50 -5.09 83.50
CA MET A 498 12.05 -5.15 83.73
C MET A 498 11.26 -4.17 82.86
#